data_AF-A0A968XKG8-F1
#
_entry.id   AF-A0A968XKG8-F1
#
_cell.length_a   1.000
_cell.length_b   1.000
_cell.length_c   1.000
_cell.angle_alpha   90.00
_cell.angle_beta   90.00
_cell.angle_gamma   90.00
#
_symmetry.space_group_name_H-M   'P 1'
#
loop_
_entity.id
_entity.type
_entity.pdbx_description
1 polymer ?
#
loop_
_entity_poly.entity_id
_entity_poly.type
_entity_poly.pdbx_seq_one_letter_code
_entity_poly.pdbx_strand_id
1 'polypeptide(L)' 'MDGRSIIAWLTFHALDFTAIMVIAGCAIAINRRLKDRGAIAYQSFLLDFTPHLLLIAISVSGLMLTASSLWFEGYMY' A
#
# COMPACT_ATOMS: atom_id res chain seq x y z
N MET A 1 6.07 20.11 -23.40
CA MET A 1 5.54 19.18 -22.38
C MET A 1 5.13 20.03 -21.20
N ASP A 2 3.82 20.21 -20.99
CA ASP A 2 3.32 21.07 -19.92
C ASP A 2 3.76 20.53 -18.55
N GLY A 3 4.31 21.39 -17.69
CA GLY A 3 4.87 20.97 -16.38
C GLY A 3 3.88 20.18 -15.52
N ARG A 4 2.57 20.38 -15.70
CA ARG A 4 1.52 19.59 -15.03
C ARG A 4 1.49 18.12 -15.44
N SER A 5 1.79 17.81 -16.71
CA SER A 5 1.84 16.43 -17.20
C SER A 5 3.02 15.64 -16.61
N ILE A 6 4.15 16.31 -16.40
CA ILE A 6 5.35 15.70 -15.80
C ILE A 6 5.11 15.41 -14.32
N ILE A 7 4.50 16.36 -13.60
CA ILE A 7 4.15 16.18 -12.18
C ILE A 7 3.17 15.02 -12.03
N ALA A 8 2.11 14.98 -12.84
CA ALA A 8 1.14 13.88 -12.80
C ALA A 8 1.81 12.52 -13.02
N TRP A 9 2.63 12.39 -14.07
CA TRP A 9 3.38 11.16 -14.37
C TRP A 9 4.27 10.72 -13.21
N LEU A 10 4.99 11.66 -12.61
CA LEU A 10 5.87 11.38 -11.47
C LEU A 10 5.07 10.96 -10.23
N THR A 11 3.94 11.62 -9.94
CA THR A 11 3.09 11.29 -8.77
C THR A 11 2.49 9.90 -8.89
N PHE A 12 2.02 9.49 -10.08
CA PHE A 12 1.51 8.12 -10.30
C PHE A 12 2.59 7.06 -10.04
N HIS A 13 3.78 7.21 -10.65
CA HIS A 13 4.87 6.24 -10.45
C HIS A 13 5.38 6.23 -9.00
N ALA A 14 5.46 7.38 -8.35
CA ALA A 14 5.84 7.47 -6.94
C ALA A 14 4.80 6.80 -6.03
N LEU A 15 3.51 6.93 -6.35
CA LEU A 15 2.44 6.27 -5.60
C LEU A 15 2.55 4.75 -5.71
N ASP A 16 2.80 4.22 -6.91
CA ASP A 16 2.92 2.78 -7.12
C ASP A 16 4.14 2.19 -6.39
N PHE A 17 5.28 2.87 -6.50
CA PHE A 17 6.51 2.42 -5.85
C PHE A 17 6.39 2.44 -4.33
N THR A 18 5.80 3.51 -3.77
CA THR A 18 5.59 3.61 -2.32
C THR A 18 4.57 2.58 -1.83
N ALA A 19 3.52 2.30 -2.61
CA ALA A 19 2.56 1.26 -2.28
C ALA A 19 3.20 -0.14 -2.18
N ILE A 20 4.03 -0.52 -3.17
CA ILE A 20 4.76 -1.78 -3.14
C ILE A 20 5.68 -1.86 -1.90
N MET A 21 6.40 -0.78 -1.59
CA MET A 21 7.24 -0.71 -0.38
C MET A 21 6.44 -0.86 0.91
N VAL A 22 5.26 -0.26 1.02
CA VAL A 22 4.38 -0.38 2.20
C VAL A 22 3.88 -1.81 2.38
N ILE A 23 3.45 -2.46 1.30
CA ILE A 23 3.00 -3.86 1.33
C ILE A 23 4.15 -4.77 1.78
N ALA A 24 5.35 -4.59 1.22
CA ALA A 24 6.54 -5.33 1.63
C ALA A 24 6.91 -5.09 3.11
N GLY A 25 6.86 -3.84 3.57
CA GLY A 25 7.09 -3.48 4.97
C GLY A 25 6.09 -4.14 5.92
N CYS A 26 4.80 -4.15 5.56
CA CYS A 26 3.76 -4.84 6.33
C CYS A 26 4.00 -6.36 6.37
N ALA A 27 4.37 -6.97 5.25
CA ALA A 27 4.69 -8.40 5.19
C ALA A 27 5.88 -8.77 6.08
N ILE A 28 6.94 -7.96 6.10
CA ILE A 28 8.10 -8.15 6.98
C ILE A 28 7.69 -7.97 8.45
N ALA A 29 6.91 -6.94 8.77
CA ALA A 29 6.46 -6.69 10.14
C ALA A 29 5.59 -7.84 10.68
N ILE A 30 4.70 -8.39 9.85
CA ILE A 30 3.88 -9.56 10.20
C ILE A 30 4.75 -10.81 10.36
N ASN A 31 5.70 -11.06 9.45
CA ASN A 31 6.61 -12.21 9.53
C ASN A 31 7.46 -12.16 10.82
N ARG A 32 7.94 -10.98 11.22
CA ARG A 32 8.64 -10.79 12.50
C ARG A 32 7.75 -11.13 13.69
N ARG A 33 6.50 -10.67 13.71
CA ARG A 33 5.54 -10.93 14.80
C ARG A 33 5.17 -12.41 14.94
N LEU A 34 5.08 -13.15 13.84
CA LEU A 34 4.77 -14.59 13.86
C LEU A 34 5.92 -15.45 14.43
N LYS A 35 7.16 -14.94 14.40
CA LYS A 35 8.34 -15.67 14.87
C LYS A 35 8.56 -15.53 16.38
N ASP A 36 8.06 -14.46 16.99
CA ASP A 36 8.10 -14.23 18.44
C ASP A 36 6.93 -14.92 19.17
N ARG A 37 7.10 -16.22 19.45
CA ARG A 37 6.08 -17.08 20.09
C ARG A 37 5.65 -16.62 21.49
N GLY A 38 6.46 -15.81 22.18
CA GLY A 38 6.16 -15.32 23.54
C GLY A 38 5.18 -14.14 23.59
N ALA A 39 5.05 -13.35 22.52
CA ALA A 39 4.17 -12.17 22.47
C ALA A 39 2.74 -12.50 22.03
N ILE A 40 2.53 -13.62 21.34
CA ILE A 40 1.23 -14.07 20.81
C ILE A 40 0.20 -14.30 21.94
N ALA A 41 0.66 -14.65 23.15
CA ALA A 41 -0.21 -14.93 24.29
C ALA A 41 -0.82 -13.68 24.95
N TYR A 42 -0.28 -12.48 24.70
CA TYR A 42 -0.76 -11.20 25.27
C TYR A 42 -1.24 -10.21 24.20
N GLN A 43 -0.90 -10.45 22.93
CA GLN A 43 -1.20 -9.57 21.81
C GLN A 43 -2.70 -9.58 21.46
N SER A 44 -3.36 -8.42 21.57
CA SER A 44 -4.69 -8.24 21.01
C SER A 44 -4.58 -8.17 19.50
N PHE A 45 -5.04 -9.23 18.82
CA PHE A 45 -5.02 -9.32 17.35
C PHE A 45 -5.61 -8.06 16.70
N LEU A 46 -6.65 -7.49 17.31
CA LEU A 46 -7.29 -6.26 16.82
C LEU A 46 -6.42 -5.01 16.96
N LEU A 47 -5.60 -4.84 17.99
CA LEU A 47 -4.80 -3.61 18.11
C LEU A 47 -3.52 -3.66 17.27
N ASP A 48 -2.92 -4.85 17.11
CA ASP A 48 -1.63 -4.98 16.42
C ASP A 48 -1.75 -5.29 14.92
N PHE A 49 -2.75 -6.07 14.48
CA PHE A 49 -2.92 -6.40 13.06
C PHE A 49 -3.81 -5.41 12.31
N THR A 50 -4.79 -4.79 12.96
CA THR A 50 -5.63 -3.75 12.34
C THR A 50 -4.83 -2.63 11.67
N PRO A 51 -3.79 -2.02 12.29
CA PRO A 51 -3.05 -0.96 11.62
C PRO A 51 -2.29 -1.47 10.38
N HIS A 52 -1.75 -2.69 10.41
CA HIS A 52 -1.08 -3.28 9.25
C HIS A 52 -2.08 -3.58 8.12
N LEU A 53 -3.27 -4.10 8.46
CA LEU A 53 -4.33 -4.36 7.49
C LEU A 53 -4.85 -3.06 6.85
N LEU A 54 -5.02 -2.00 7.64
CA LEU A 54 -5.39 -0.67 7.13
C LEU A 54 -4.35 -0.11 6.17
N LEU A 55 -3.06 -0.22 6.50
CA LEU A 55 -1.98 0.24 5.63
C LEU A 55 -1.96 -0.52 4.29
N ILE A 56 -2.16 -1.84 4.32
CA ILE A 56 -2.30 -2.64 3.11
C ILE A 56 -3.53 -2.20 2.32
N ALA A 57 -4.70 -2.01 2.96
CA ALA A 57 -5.92 -1.59 2.28
C ALA A 57 -5.78 -0.22 1.60
N ILE A 58 -5.18 0.76 2.29
CA ILE A 58 -4.91 2.09 1.73
C ILE A 58 -3.92 1.97 0.56
N SER A 59 -2.87 1.17 0.70
CA SER A 59 -1.88 0.95 -0.34
C SER A 59 -2.47 0.28 -1.60
N VAL A 60 -3.34 -0.71 -1.42
CA VAL A 60 -4.08 -1.37 -2.51
C VAL A 60 -5.02 -0.38 -3.20
N SER A 61 -5.70 0.50 -2.45
CA SER A 61 -6.54 1.54 -3.04
C SER A 61 -5.75 2.54 -3.90
N GLY A 62 -4.50 2.85 -3.52
CA GLY A 62 -3.59 3.67 -4.31
C GLY A 62 -3.18 3.00 -5.62
N LEU A 63 -2.81 1.71 -5.57
CA LEU A 63 -2.52 0.91 -6.77
C LEU A 63 -3.75 0.74 -7.67
N MET A 64 -4.95 0.74 -7.09
CA MET A 64 -6.20 0.65 -7.85
C MET A 64 -6.46 1.91 -8.69
N LEU A 65 -5.93 3.08 -8.31
CA LEU A 65 -5.97 4.26 -9.19
C LEU A 65 -5.13 4.06 -10.45
N THR A 66 -3.98 3.41 -10.32
CA THR A 66 -3.12 3.04 -11.45
C THR A 66 -3.73 1.91 -12.29
N ALA A 67 -4.32 0.89 -11.65
CA ALA A 67 -5.07 -0.13 -12.35
C ALA A 67 -6.27 0.48 -13.10
N SER A 68 -6.96 1.45 -12.50
CA SER A 68 -8.04 2.17 -13.14
C SER A 68 -7.56 2.99 -14.32
N SER A 69 -6.42 3.67 -14.24
CA SER A 69 -5.91 4.47 -15.36
C SER A 69 -5.40 3.60 -16.51
N LEU A 70 -4.74 2.47 -16.21
CA LEU A 70 -4.25 1.52 -17.21
C LEU A 70 -5.36 0.68 -17.87
N TRP A 71 -6.37 0.26 -17.10
CA TRP A 71 -7.38 -0.71 -17.56
C TRP A 71 -8.70 -0.07 -18.00
N PHE A 72 -9.07 1.10 -17.46
CA PHE A 72 -10.26 1.85 -17.91
C PHE A 72 -9.95 2.93 -18.95
N GLU A 73 -8.68 3.05 -19.37
CA GLU A 73 -8.23 3.94 -20.46
C GLU A 73 -8.79 5.38 -20.34
N GLY A 74 -9.03 5.80 -19.09
CA GLY A 74 -9.64 7.07 -18.70
C GLY A 74 -10.88 7.49 -19.47
N TYR A 75 -12.04 6.89 -19.16
CA TYR A 75 -13.34 7.50 -19.50
C TYR A 75 -13.62 8.83 -18.75
N MET A 76 -12.63 9.43 -18.08
CA MET A 76 -12.76 10.66 -17.30
C MET A 76 -11.53 11.60 -17.40
N TYR A 77 -10.78 11.55 -18.51
CA TYR A 77 -9.93 12.68 -18.96
C TYR A 77 -10.39 13.16 -20.34
#